data_AF-A0A3S0NGK3-F1
#
_entry.id   AF-A0A3S0NGK3-F1
#
_cell.length_a   1.000
_cell.length_b   1.000
_cell.length_c   1.000
_cell.angle_alpha   90.00
_cell.angle_beta   90.00
_cell.angle_gamma   90.00
#
_symmetry.space_group_name_H-M   'P 1'
#
loop_
_entity.id
_entity.type
_entity.pdbx_description
1 polymer ?
#
loop_
_entity_poly.entity_id
_entity_poly.type
_entity_poly.pdbx_seq_one_letter_code
_entity_poly.pdbx_strand_id
1 'polypeptide(L)'
;MDGKRSREALIEFLDYLARKGLMNKATASARKAAANSVLGILDEQEAEDVTIIDVDQLFVRYANLAGSKYKPESLGVYKGRLKAAIEDFKNYQSNPMTFRPSVQSNGRKTADRSRTQGQGDSAAPEKPIVRSLSSVPVAPPASVSILPIPIRQDLVVQIQGLPYDLTPAEANKIANVIRAMASTE
;
A
#
# COMPACT_ATOMS: atom_id res chain seq x y z
N MET A 1 -23.08 -10.75 -3.87
CA MET A 1 -22.61 -10.37 -2.53
C MET A 1 -23.74 -9.69 -1.84
N ASP A 2 -24.54 -10.47 -1.11
CA ASP A 2 -25.42 -9.93 -0.08
C ASP A 2 -24.60 -8.97 0.77
N GLY A 3 -25.15 -7.81 1.16
CA GLY A 3 -24.46 -6.71 1.87
C GLY A 3 -23.92 -7.03 3.26
N LYS A 4 -23.53 -8.28 3.49
CA LYS A 4 -22.82 -8.81 4.64
C LYS A 4 -21.42 -8.23 4.67
N ARG A 5 -21.01 -7.78 5.85
CA ARG A 5 -19.69 -7.18 6.11
C ARG A 5 -18.76 -8.14 6.87
N SER A 6 -19.05 -9.43 6.83
CA SER A 6 -18.30 -10.45 7.56
C SER A 6 -16.96 -10.79 6.92
N ARG A 7 -16.12 -11.53 7.65
CA ARG A 7 -14.84 -12.08 7.15
C ARG A 7 -15.01 -12.85 5.83
N GLU A 8 -16.09 -13.60 5.69
CA GLU A 8 -16.38 -14.43 4.51
C GLU A 8 -16.69 -13.57 3.31
N ALA A 9 -17.45 -12.48 3.50
CA ALA A 9 -17.75 -11.54 2.43
C ALA A 9 -16.49 -10.83 1.91
N LEU A 10 -15.56 -10.47 2.80
CA LEU A 10 -14.26 -9.91 2.41
C LEU A 10 -13.42 -10.92 1.60
N ILE A 11 -13.40 -12.19 2.02
CA ILE A 11 -12.68 -13.25 1.31
C ILE A 11 -13.28 -13.50 -0.07
N GLU A 12 -14.61 -13.60 -0.15
CA GLU A 12 -15.33 -13.78 -1.40
C GLU A 12 -15.09 -12.57 -2.32
N PHE A 13 -15.00 -11.35 -1.77
CA PHE A 13 -14.69 -10.13 -2.53
C PHE A 13 -13.31 -10.21 -3.17
N LEU A 14 -12.29 -10.63 -2.44
CA LEU A 14 -10.95 -10.82 -2.99
C LEU A 14 -10.93 -11.89 -4.10
N ASP A 15 -11.68 -12.98 -3.93
CA ASP A 15 -11.83 -14.00 -4.97
C ASP A 15 -12.58 -13.45 -6.20
N TYR A 16 -13.60 -12.63 -6.01
CA TYR A 16 -14.32 -11.94 -7.08
C TYR A 16 -13.38 -11.02 -7.88
N LEU A 17 -12.56 -10.21 -7.20
CA LEU A 17 -11.59 -9.33 -7.85
C LEU A 17 -10.58 -10.11 -8.69
N ALA A 18 -10.10 -11.26 -8.18
CA ALA A 18 -9.18 -12.13 -8.90
C ALA A 18 -9.84 -12.79 -10.13
N ARG A 19 -11.09 -13.26 -9.99
CA ARG A 19 -11.85 -13.90 -11.08
C ARG A 19 -12.21 -12.92 -12.19
N LYS A 20 -12.58 -11.68 -11.84
CA LYS A 20 -12.91 -10.63 -12.80
C LYS A 20 -11.69 -9.97 -13.43
N GLY A 21 -10.48 -10.33 -13.03
CA GLY A 21 -9.24 -9.73 -13.54
C GLY A 21 -9.01 -8.29 -13.10
N LEU A 22 -9.79 -7.80 -12.13
CA LEU A 22 -9.64 -6.47 -11.54
C LEU A 22 -8.39 -6.39 -10.66
N MET A 23 -7.95 -7.52 -10.11
CA MET A 23 -6.73 -7.63 -9.31
C MET A 23 -5.90 -8.84 -9.75
N ASN A 24 -4.57 -8.72 -9.69
CA ASN A 24 -3.68 -9.85 -9.91
C ASN A 24 -3.99 -10.98 -8.91
N LYS A 25 -4.14 -12.22 -9.40
CA LYS A 25 -4.39 -13.42 -8.59
C LYS A 25 -3.40 -13.59 -7.44
N ALA A 26 -2.12 -13.28 -7.66
CA ALA A 26 -1.09 -13.33 -6.62
C ALA A 26 -1.36 -12.31 -5.51
N THR A 27 -1.73 -11.08 -5.88
CA THR A 27 -2.08 -10.01 -4.94
C THR A 27 -3.35 -10.34 -4.15
N ALA A 28 -4.38 -10.84 -4.82
CA ALA A 28 -5.63 -11.25 -4.18
C ALA A 28 -5.39 -12.41 -3.18
N SER A 29 -4.62 -13.42 -3.57
CA SER A 29 -4.22 -14.52 -2.68
C SER A 29 -3.42 -14.02 -1.47
N ALA A 30 -2.47 -13.11 -1.68
CA ALA A 30 -1.67 -12.52 -0.61
C ALA A 30 -2.51 -11.72 0.39
N ARG A 31 -3.51 -10.96 -0.09
CA ARG A 31 -4.48 -10.25 0.77
C ARG A 31 -5.40 -11.21 1.51
N LYS A 32 -5.86 -12.27 0.84
CA LYS A 32 -6.70 -13.33 1.43
C LYS A 32 -5.97 -14.07 2.54
N ALA A 33 -4.68 -14.38 2.37
CA ALA A 33 -3.86 -15.00 3.40
C ALA A 33 -3.70 -14.09 4.63
N ALA A 34 -3.47 -12.80 4.41
CA ALA A 34 -3.38 -11.82 5.49
C ALA A 34 -4.71 -11.68 6.25
N ALA A 35 -5.83 -11.59 5.51
CA ALA A 35 -7.16 -11.52 6.10
C ALA A 35 -7.48 -12.76 6.95
N ASN A 36 -7.24 -13.98 6.46
CA ASN A 36 -7.46 -15.19 7.24
C ASN A 36 -6.59 -15.26 8.50
N SER A 37 -5.33 -14.83 8.41
CA SER A 37 -4.41 -14.92 9.55
C SER A 37 -4.75 -13.91 10.64
N VAL A 38 -5.04 -12.66 10.26
CA VAL A 38 -5.25 -11.56 11.22
C VAL A 38 -6.70 -11.51 11.70
N LEU A 39 -7.69 -11.75 10.83
CA LEU A 39 -9.09 -11.80 11.28
C LEU A 39 -9.41 -13.11 12.01
N GLY A 40 -8.59 -14.15 11.86
CA GLY A 40 -8.77 -15.42 12.56
C GLY A 40 -8.50 -15.37 14.07
N ILE A 41 -7.93 -14.27 14.59
CA ILE A 41 -7.75 -14.05 16.03
C ILE A 41 -8.90 -13.27 16.67
N LEU A 42 -9.86 -12.78 15.88
CA LEU A 42 -11.05 -12.08 16.38
C LEU A 42 -12.05 -13.08 16.94
N ASP A 43 -12.76 -12.68 17.98
CA ASP A 43 -13.94 -13.40 18.47
C ASP A 43 -15.10 -13.31 17.46
N GLU A 44 -16.05 -14.24 17.52
CA GLU A 44 -17.16 -14.35 16.55
C GLU A 44 -17.99 -13.05 16.46
N GLN A 45 -18.11 -12.31 17.57
CA GLN A 45 -18.79 -11.01 17.64
C GLN A 45 -17.99 -9.90 16.95
N GLU A 46 -16.66 -9.87 17.12
CA GLU A 46 -15.82 -8.87 16.47
C GLU A 46 -15.66 -9.15 14.97
N ALA A 47 -15.77 -10.43 14.57
CA ALA A 47 -15.67 -10.87 13.18
C ALA A 47 -16.96 -10.69 12.35
N GLU A 48 -18.04 -10.22 12.99
CA GLU A 48 -19.35 -10.02 12.35
C GLU A 48 -19.30 -8.88 11.31
N ASP A 49 -18.62 -7.77 11.63
CA ASP A 49 -18.41 -6.64 10.71
C ASP A 49 -16.93 -6.23 10.64
N VAL A 50 -16.27 -6.60 9.53
CA VAL A 50 -14.86 -6.30 9.28
C VAL A 50 -14.59 -4.84 8.89
N THR A 51 -15.64 -4.06 8.61
CA THR A 51 -15.48 -2.67 8.15
C THR A 51 -15.35 -1.68 9.29
N ILE A 52 -15.85 -2.02 10.48
CA ILE A 52 -15.76 -1.16 11.67
C ILE A 52 -14.53 -1.46 12.52
N ILE A 53 -13.78 -2.52 12.21
CA ILE A 53 -12.62 -2.96 12.97
C ILE A 53 -11.48 -1.95 12.88
N ASP A 54 -10.93 -1.58 14.03
CA ASP A 54 -9.66 -0.87 14.11
C ASP A 54 -8.51 -1.84 13.81
N VAL A 55 -8.08 -1.82 12.55
CA VAL A 55 -6.99 -2.66 12.05
C VAL A 55 -5.69 -2.40 12.82
N ASP A 56 -5.43 -1.17 13.25
CA ASP A 56 -4.22 -0.81 13.96
C ASP A 56 -4.20 -1.47 15.36
N GLN A 57 -5.30 -1.41 16.10
CA GLN A 57 -5.43 -2.10 17.40
C GLN A 57 -5.44 -3.63 17.27
N LEU A 58 -6.19 -4.18 16.31
CA LEU A 58 -6.20 -5.61 16.05
C LEU A 58 -4.78 -6.13 15.78
N PHE A 59 -3.99 -5.35 15.06
CA PHE A 59 -2.63 -5.73 14.71
C PHE A 59 -1.67 -5.72 15.91
N VAL A 60 -1.89 -4.86 16.90
CA VAL A 60 -1.16 -4.90 18.17
C VAL A 60 -1.48 -6.19 18.93
N ARG A 61 -2.77 -6.56 19.03
CA ARG A 61 -3.19 -7.86 19.61
C ARG A 61 -2.56 -9.02 18.87
N TYR A 62 -2.59 -8.99 17.54
CA TYR A 62 -2.00 -10.01 16.68
C TYR A 62 -0.49 -10.16 16.88
N ALA A 63 0.26 -9.05 16.94
CA ALA A 63 1.70 -9.06 17.17
C ALA A 63 2.06 -9.66 18.53
N ASN A 64 1.27 -9.35 19.57
CA ASN A 64 1.46 -9.92 20.91
C ASN A 64 1.16 -11.43 20.93
N LEU A 65 0.10 -11.87 20.25
CA LEU A 65 -0.29 -13.29 20.18
C LEU A 65 0.68 -14.13 19.33
N ALA A 66 1.18 -13.54 18.24
CA ALA A 66 2.03 -14.22 17.27
C ALA A 66 3.52 -14.17 17.62
N GLY A 67 3.88 -13.72 18.84
CA GLY A 67 5.16 -13.18 19.32
C GLY A 67 6.50 -13.85 18.94
N SER A 68 6.50 -15.00 18.28
CA SER A 68 7.70 -15.61 17.68
C SER A 68 7.48 -16.29 16.31
N LYS A 69 6.24 -16.34 15.81
CA LYS A 69 5.90 -17.04 14.56
C LYS A 69 6.20 -16.22 13.30
N TYR A 70 6.26 -14.90 13.41
CA TYR A 70 6.49 -14.01 12.26
C TYR A 70 7.57 -12.97 12.55
N LYS A 71 8.36 -12.67 11.52
CA LYS A 71 9.31 -11.55 11.55
C LYS A 71 8.54 -10.21 11.58
N PRO A 72 9.07 -9.18 12.25
CA PRO A 72 8.42 -7.86 12.32
C PRO A 72 8.18 -7.23 10.94
N GLU A 73 9.04 -7.51 9.97
CA GLU A 73 8.88 -7.07 8.58
C GLU A 73 7.66 -7.71 7.90
N SER A 74 7.44 -9.02 8.10
CA SER A 74 6.27 -9.73 7.60
C SER A 74 4.97 -9.22 8.23
N LEU A 75 5.03 -8.81 9.49
CA LEU A 75 3.90 -8.24 10.20
C LEU A 75 3.45 -6.92 9.54
N GLY A 76 4.38 -5.99 9.28
CA GLY A 76 4.05 -4.74 8.58
C GLY A 76 3.39 -4.97 7.21
N VAL A 77 3.85 -5.98 6.46
CA VAL A 77 3.27 -6.36 5.17
C VAL A 77 1.84 -6.89 5.32
N TYR A 78 1.57 -7.73 6.31
CA TYR A 78 0.23 -8.27 6.56
C TYR A 78 -0.76 -7.17 6.94
N LYS A 79 -0.33 -6.23 7.79
CA LYS A 79 -1.11 -5.05 8.17
C LYS A 79 -1.51 -4.22 6.96
N GLY A 80 -0.53 -3.86 6.12
CA GLY A 80 -0.78 -3.06 4.90
C GLY A 80 -1.73 -3.76 3.93
N ARG A 81 -1.57 -5.08 3.74
CA ARG A 81 -2.44 -5.89 2.88
C ARG A 81 -3.88 -5.95 3.40
N LEU A 82 -4.08 -6.12 4.71
CA LEU A 82 -5.40 -6.16 5.31
C LEU A 82 -6.09 -4.80 5.21
N LYS A 83 -5.37 -3.71 5.55
CA LYS A 83 -5.90 -2.35 5.47
C LYS A 83 -6.37 -2.01 4.04
N ALA A 84 -5.53 -2.28 3.05
CA ALA A 84 -5.89 -2.08 1.65
C ALA A 84 -7.08 -2.95 1.19
N ALA A 85 -7.19 -4.19 1.69
CA ALA A 85 -8.32 -5.06 1.38
C ALA A 85 -9.65 -4.54 1.95
N ILE A 86 -9.66 -4.10 3.21
CA ILE A 86 -10.86 -3.55 3.88
C ILE A 86 -11.26 -2.22 3.24
N GLU A 87 -10.31 -1.37 2.90
CA GLU A 87 -10.56 -0.10 2.21
C GLU A 87 -11.17 -0.32 0.81
N ASP A 88 -10.58 -1.21 0.01
CA ASP A 88 -11.13 -1.59 -1.28
C ASP A 88 -12.56 -2.16 -1.13
N PHE A 89 -12.80 -2.97 -0.09
CA PHE A 89 -14.13 -3.53 0.17
C PHE A 89 -15.15 -2.46 0.56
N LYS A 90 -14.78 -1.48 1.41
CA LYS A 90 -15.61 -0.32 1.73
C LYS A 90 -15.94 0.49 0.49
N ASN A 91 -14.95 0.76 -0.36
CA ASN A 91 -15.11 1.50 -1.61
C ASN A 91 -16.01 0.76 -2.61
N TYR A 92 -15.89 -0.57 -2.67
CA TYR A 92 -16.77 -1.39 -3.51
C TYR A 92 -18.21 -1.39 -3.00
N GLN A 93 -18.44 -1.43 -1.68
CA GLN A 93 -19.78 -1.34 -1.10
C GLN A 93 -20.42 0.03 -1.30
N SER A 94 -19.65 1.11 -1.21
CA SER A 94 -20.18 2.46 -1.39
C SER A 94 -20.46 2.76 -2.86
N ASN A 95 -19.60 2.30 -3.79
CA ASN A 95 -19.73 2.60 -5.22
C ASN A 95 -19.27 1.42 -6.11
N PRO A 96 -20.12 0.41 -6.34
CA PRO A 96 -19.75 -0.77 -7.12
C PRO A 96 -19.54 -0.48 -8.61
N MET A 97 -20.16 0.58 -9.17
CA MET A 97 -20.06 0.92 -10.60
C MET A 97 -18.74 1.58 -11.00
N THR A 98 -18.08 2.30 -10.10
CA THR A 98 -16.82 3.03 -10.36
C THR A 98 -15.62 2.44 -9.63
N PHE A 99 -15.81 1.30 -8.96
CA PHE A 99 -14.76 0.67 -8.18
C PHE A 99 -13.53 0.32 -9.04
N ARG A 100 -12.37 0.83 -8.62
CA ARG A 100 -11.07 0.38 -9.09
C ARG A 100 -10.26 -0.06 -7.88
N PRO A 101 -9.79 -1.32 -7.83
CA PRO A 101 -8.98 -1.76 -6.70
C PRO A 101 -7.70 -0.95 -6.64
N SER A 102 -7.31 -0.55 -5.43
CA SER A 102 -6.03 0.08 -5.15
C SER A 102 -4.93 -0.98 -5.30
N VAL A 103 -4.59 -1.31 -6.54
CA VAL A 103 -3.42 -2.11 -6.85
C VAL A 103 -2.29 -1.09 -6.98
N GLN A 104 -1.41 -1.04 -5.98
CA GLN A 104 -0.12 -0.37 -6.14
C GLN A 104 0.54 -0.96 -7.39
N SER A 105 0.46 -0.26 -8.51
CA SER A 105 1.27 -0.56 -9.66
C SER A 105 2.68 -0.20 -9.24
N ASN A 106 3.38 -1.15 -8.64
CA ASN A 106 4.83 -1.12 -8.64
C ASN A 106 5.20 -1.11 -10.13
N GLY A 107 5.43 0.08 -10.66
CA GLY A 107 6.01 0.31 -11.97
C GLY A 107 7.37 -0.34 -11.96
N ARG A 108 7.40 -1.64 -12.26
CA ARG A 108 8.57 -2.30 -12.79
C ARG A 108 8.76 -1.60 -14.13
N LYS A 109 9.58 -0.54 -14.14
CA LYS A 109 10.28 -0.12 -15.34
C LYS A 109 10.99 -1.38 -15.82
N THR A 110 10.40 -2.07 -16.78
CA THR A 110 11.09 -3.02 -17.63
C THR A 110 12.13 -2.19 -18.36
N ALA A 111 13.31 -2.10 -17.75
CA ALA A 111 14.50 -1.66 -18.44
C ALA A 111 14.80 -2.77 -19.46
N ASP A 112 14.32 -2.53 -20.67
CA ASP A 112 14.84 -3.10 -21.89
C ASP A 112 16.34 -2.84 -21.94
N ARG A 113 17.14 -3.89 -21.69
CA ARG A 113 18.50 -4.03 -22.23
C ARG A 113 18.78 -5.49 -22.54
N SER A 114 18.51 -5.82 -23.80
CA SER A 114 19.34 -6.56 -24.74
C SER A 114 20.06 -7.83 -24.26
N ARG A 115 19.72 -8.91 -24.97
CA ARG A 115 20.44 -10.19 -25.08
C ARG A 115 21.93 -9.98 -25.40
N THR A 116 22.77 -10.71 -24.68
CA THR A 116 23.99 -11.31 -25.25
C THR A 116 24.21 -12.66 -24.60
N GLN A 117 24.27 -13.71 -25.43
CA GLN A 117 24.63 -15.08 -25.07
C GLN A 117 26.12 -15.16 -24.71
N GLY A 118 26.46 -16.03 -23.76
CA GLY A 118 27.83 -16.46 -23.47
C GLY A 118 27.82 -17.51 -22.37
N GLN A 119 28.34 -18.70 -22.68
CA GLN A 119 28.20 -19.98 -22.00
C GLN A 119 29.46 -20.30 -21.16
N GLY A 120 29.34 -21.03 -20.05
CA GLY A 120 30.45 -21.83 -19.50
C GLY A 120 30.79 -21.67 -18.01
N ASP A 121 30.41 -22.70 -17.24
CA ASP A 121 31.13 -23.40 -16.16
C ASP A 121 31.70 -22.72 -14.89
N SER A 122 31.16 -23.22 -13.76
CA SER A 122 31.82 -23.71 -12.54
C SER A 122 32.57 -22.80 -11.54
N ALA A 123 32.30 -23.16 -10.27
CA ALA A 123 33.09 -22.98 -9.04
C ALA A 123 32.97 -21.68 -8.22
N ALA A 124 32.38 -21.82 -7.03
CA ALA A 124 32.67 -21.02 -5.84
C ALA A 124 34.09 -21.34 -5.33
N PRO A 125 34.81 -20.43 -4.64
CA PRO A 125 34.53 -20.17 -3.21
C PRO A 125 34.81 -18.73 -2.69
N GLU A 126 34.27 -18.50 -1.49
CA GLU A 126 34.71 -17.65 -0.37
C GLU A 126 34.97 -16.13 -0.48
N LYS A 127 34.57 -15.46 0.62
CA LYS A 127 34.45 -14.02 0.89
C LYS A 127 35.83 -13.35 1.13
N PRO A 128 35.90 -12.00 1.08
CA PRO A 128 35.82 -11.24 2.33
C PRO A 128 34.79 -10.09 2.31
N ILE A 129 34.19 -9.87 3.48
CA ILE A 129 33.17 -8.87 3.77
C ILE A 129 33.85 -7.52 4.00
N VAL A 130 33.71 -6.59 3.06
CA VAL A 130 33.94 -5.16 3.31
C VAL A 130 32.69 -4.58 3.99
N ARG A 131 32.85 -4.22 5.27
CA ARG A 131 31.89 -3.46 6.08
C ARG A 131 31.61 -2.12 5.41
N SER A 132 30.49 -2.01 4.71
CA SER A 132 29.89 -0.72 4.41
C SER A 132 29.03 -0.31 5.61
N LEU A 133 29.38 0.80 6.24
CA LEU A 133 28.55 1.48 7.24
C LEU A 133 27.33 2.06 6.52
N SER A 134 26.31 1.24 6.31
CA SER A 134 25.02 1.69 5.80
C SER A 134 24.23 2.32 6.95
N SER A 135 24.17 3.65 6.91
CA SER A 135 23.23 4.49 7.65
C SER A 135 21.82 3.89 7.65
N VAL A 136 21.17 3.96 8.81
CA VAL A 136 19.77 3.60 9.05
C VAL A 136 18.86 4.20 7.97
N PRO A 137 18.13 3.41 7.16
CA PRO A 137 17.05 3.95 6.36
C PRO A 137 15.86 4.16 7.29
N VAL A 138 15.66 5.41 7.69
CA VAL A 138 14.38 5.89 8.23
C VAL A 138 13.29 5.53 7.23
N ALA A 139 12.21 4.91 7.70
CA ALA A 139 11.07 4.51 6.89
C ALA A 139 10.59 5.66 5.97
N PRO A 140 10.23 5.40 4.71
CA PRO A 140 9.69 6.44 3.85
C PRO A 140 8.35 6.93 4.44
N PRO A 141 8.21 8.23 4.75
CA PRO A 141 6.91 8.80 5.11
C PRO A 141 5.98 8.68 3.90
N ALA A 142 4.67 8.56 4.18
CA ALA A 142 3.58 8.53 3.20
C ALA A 142 3.95 9.32 1.94
N SER A 143 4.13 8.63 0.81
CA SER A 143 4.76 9.12 -0.43
C SER A 143 4.63 10.63 -0.62
N VAL A 144 5.58 11.37 -0.07
CA VAL A 144 5.61 12.83 -0.09
C VAL A 144 6.08 13.18 -1.49
N SER A 145 5.15 13.31 -2.44
CA SER A 145 5.52 13.65 -3.81
C SER A 145 6.03 15.08 -3.81
N ILE A 146 7.35 15.25 -3.89
CA ILE A 146 7.99 16.56 -4.00
C ILE A 146 7.86 17.01 -5.45
N LEU A 147 6.96 17.95 -5.71
CA LEU A 147 6.73 18.49 -7.04
C LEU A 147 7.49 19.82 -7.20
N PRO A 148 8.55 19.88 -8.02
CA PRO A 148 9.22 21.13 -8.35
C PRO A 148 8.36 21.93 -9.34
N ILE A 149 7.96 23.14 -8.94
CA ILE A 149 7.21 24.08 -9.78
C ILE A 149 8.11 25.30 -10.04
N PRO A 150 8.59 25.49 -11.28
CA PRO A 150 9.31 26.70 -11.64
C PRO A 150 8.34 27.89 -11.69
N ILE A 151 8.61 28.93 -10.92
CA ILE A 151 7.80 30.16 -10.86
C ILE A 151 8.45 31.28 -11.68
N ARG A 152 9.79 31.35 -11.71
CA ARG A 152 10.60 32.27 -12.52
C ARG A 152 11.87 31.57 -13.01
N GLN A 153 12.65 32.20 -13.89
CA GLN A 153 13.86 31.64 -14.49
C GLN A 153 14.89 31.13 -13.45
N ASP A 154 14.95 31.75 -12.27
CA ASP A 154 15.86 31.37 -11.17
C ASP A 154 15.14 30.96 -9.88
N LEU A 155 13.83 30.68 -9.93
CA LEU A 155 13.04 30.38 -8.73
C LEU A 155 12.15 29.15 -8.93
N VAL A 156 12.53 28.05 -8.29
CA VAL A 156 11.75 26.80 -8.26
C VAL A 156 11.23 26.57 -6.84
N VAL A 157 9.92 26.45 -6.71
CA VAL A 157 9.25 26.11 -5.45
C VAL A 157 9.01 24.62 -5.41
N GLN A 158 9.35 23.98 -4.29
CA GLN A 158 9.08 22.57 -4.07
C GLN A 158 7.84 22.42 -3.20
N ILE A 159 6.77 21.84 -3.75
CA ILE A 159 5.57 21.52 -2.96
C ILE A 159 5.72 20.10 -2.43
N GLN A 160 5.59 19.94 -1.11
CA GLN A 160 5.68 18.66 -0.41
C GLN A 160 4.34 18.32 0.25
N GLY A 161 4.05 17.02 0.38
CA GLY A 161 2.89 16.54 1.15
C GLY A 161 1.57 16.51 0.39
N LEU A 162 1.60 16.59 -0.96
CA LEU A 162 0.39 16.44 -1.75
C LEU A 162 -0.07 14.97 -1.77
N PRO A 163 -1.35 14.71 -1.45
CA PRO A 163 -1.93 13.38 -1.59
C PRO A 163 -2.03 12.99 -3.07
N TYR A 164 -1.94 11.69 -3.36
CA TYR A 164 -1.99 11.18 -4.75
C TYR A 164 -3.38 11.31 -5.39
N ASP A 165 -4.42 11.46 -4.57
CA ASP A 165 -5.83 11.57 -4.94
C ASP A 165 -6.39 13.00 -4.74
N LEU A 166 -5.53 14.02 -4.84
CA LEU A 166 -5.90 15.42 -4.68
C LEU A 166 -7.09 15.78 -5.60
N THR A 167 -8.22 16.18 -5.00
CA THR A 167 -9.39 16.61 -5.75
C THR A 167 -9.24 18.06 -6.23
N PRO A 168 -9.95 18.48 -7.31
CA PRO A 168 -9.94 19.87 -7.76
C PRO A 168 -10.39 20.87 -6.68
N ALA A 169 -11.30 20.46 -5.79
CA ALA A 169 -11.78 21.31 -4.69
C ALA A 169 -10.68 21.57 -3.64
N GLU A 170 -9.93 20.54 -3.27
CA GLU A 170 -8.81 20.64 -2.32
C GLU A 170 -7.64 21.41 -2.93
N ALA A 171 -7.33 21.18 -4.21
CA ALA A 171 -6.34 21.95 -4.94
C ALA A 171 -6.67 23.46 -4.95
N ASN A 172 -7.95 23.79 -5.19
CA ASN A 172 -8.42 25.18 -5.12
C ASN A 172 -8.28 25.77 -3.72
N LYS A 173 -8.54 24.98 -2.66
CA LYS A 173 -8.36 25.42 -1.28
C LYS A 173 -6.90 25.75 -0.98
N ILE A 174 -5.97 24.89 -1.39
CA ILE A 174 -4.52 25.12 -1.26
C ILE A 174 -4.11 26.37 -2.04
N ALA A 175 -4.58 26.51 -3.29
CA ALA A 175 -4.30 27.68 -4.12
C ALA A 175 -4.80 28.98 -3.50
N ASN A 176 -5.98 28.97 -2.87
CA ASN A 176 -6.54 30.16 -2.20
C ASN A 176 -5.70 30.58 -0.99
N VAL A 177 -5.18 29.62 -0.21
CA VAL A 177 -4.27 29.92 0.90
C VAL A 177 -2.98 30.54 0.39
N ILE A 178 -2.37 29.96 -0.65
CA ILE A 178 -1.14 30.50 -1.26
C ILE A 178 -1.38 31.90 -1.85
N ARG A 179 -2.54 32.13 -2.49
CA ARG A 179 -2.95 33.45 -2.99
C ARG A 179 -3.11 34.46 -1.87
N ALA A 180 -3.66 34.07 -0.72
CA ALA A 180 -3.80 34.96 0.44
C ALA A 180 -2.45 35.33 1.08
N MET A 181 -1.43 34.48 0.90
CA MET A 181 -0.05 34.76 1.35
C MET A 181 0.75 35.60 0.35
N ALA A 182 0.28 35.73 -0.90
CA ALA A 182 0.89 36.64 -1.86
C ALA A 182 0.45 38.06 -1.54
N SER A 183 1.38 38.92 -1.13
CA SER A 183 1.12 40.34 -0.89
C SER A 183 0.57 41.00 -2.15
N THR A 184 -0.55 41.70 -2.01
CA THR A 184 -1.07 42.63 -3.02
C THR A 184 -0.11 43.82 -3.09
N GLU A 185 0.72 43.87 -4.13
CA GLU A 185 1.18 45.12 -4.74
C GLU A 185 0.55 45.26 -6.12
#